data_AF-A0A4Y2E103-F1
#
_entry.id   AF-A0A4Y2E103-F1
#
_cell.length_a   1.000
_cell.length_b   1.000
_cell.length_c   1.000
_cell.angle_alpha   90.00
_cell.angle_beta   90.00
_cell.angle_gamma   90.00
#
_symmetry.space_group_name_H-M   'P 1'
#
loop_
_entity.id
_entity.type
_entity.pdbx_description
1 polymer ?
#
loop_
_entity_poly.entity_id
_entity_poly.type
_entity_poly.pdbx_seq_one_letter_code
_entity_poly.pdbx_strand_id
1 'polypeptide(L)'
;MARSVVALFIVSFLFSTLSAFPGLVGCWRRSHSNIIATGLLQLLAGLVVASAIGLWHAIPHYEYEKLNFPEMSFSRWPEVLQIYSRSYYGWSYVLAWLGVALTLSSSFMFLCGAQCLRKEKQKEKTQGTAYLVPIYAGPYHCPYSY
;
A
#
# COMPACT_ATOMS: atom_id res chain seq x y z
N MET A 1 -14.71 17.40 -8.89
CA MET A 1 -14.29 15.99 -8.82
C MET A 1 -12.87 15.77 -9.36
N ALA A 2 -12.50 16.34 -10.52
CA ALA A 2 -11.11 16.26 -11.03
C ALA A 2 -10.03 16.76 -10.05
N ARG A 3 -10.29 17.84 -9.31
CA ARG A 3 -9.36 18.37 -8.29
C ARG A 3 -9.07 17.36 -7.15
N SER A 4 -10.05 16.53 -6.81
CA SER A 4 -9.90 15.50 -5.78
C SER A 4 -8.97 14.37 -6.22
N VAL A 5 -8.96 14.04 -7.52
CA VAL A 5 -8.04 13.04 -8.09
C VAL A 5 -6.60 13.47 -7.91
N VAL A 6 -6.29 14.75 -8.22
CA VAL A 6 -4.95 15.33 -8.02
C VAL A 6 -4.55 15.29 -6.54
N ALA A 7 -5.46 15.66 -5.64
CA ALA A 7 -5.20 15.61 -4.20
C ALA A 7 -4.86 14.19 -3.72
N LEU A 8 -5.58 13.17 -4.19
CA LEU A 8 -5.31 11.77 -3.84
C LEU A 8 -3.93 11.29 -4.35
N PHE A 9 -3.52 11.70 -5.56
CA PHE A 9 -2.18 11.39 -6.06
C PHE A 9 -1.07 12.03 -5.19
N ILE A 10 -1.25 13.28 -4.77
CA ILE A 10 -0.29 13.96 -3.87
C ILE A 10 -0.22 13.23 -2.52
N VAL A 11 -1.37 12.87 -1.95
CA VAL A 11 -1.43 12.14 -0.66
C VAL A 11 -0.75 10.77 -0.78
N SER A 12 -0.97 10.05 -1.88
CA SER A 12 -0.27 8.77 -2.09
C SER A 12 1.25 8.93 -2.25
N PHE A 13 1.69 9.98 -2.94
CA PHE A 13 3.11 10.29 -3.05
C PHE A 13 3.73 10.59 -1.67
N LEU A 14 3.02 11.31 -0.80
CA LEU A 14 3.45 11.54 0.58
C LEU A 14 3.55 10.23 1.36
N PHE A 15 2.57 9.33 1.28
CA PHE A 15 2.68 8.03 1.94
C PHE A 15 3.83 7.17 1.41
N SER A 16 4.09 7.21 0.10
CA SER A 16 5.20 6.48 -0.53
C SER A 16 6.57 7.02 -0.13
N THR A 17 6.70 8.33 0.04
CA THR A 17 7.96 8.95 0.51
C THR A 17 8.16 8.70 2.00
N LEU A 18 7.09 8.77 2.80
CA LEU A 18 7.13 8.45 4.23
C LEU A 18 7.40 6.96 4.50
N SER A 19 7.03 6.04 3.60
CA SER A 19 7.33 4.60 3.74
C SER A 19 8.79 4.27 3.44
N ALA A 20 9.48 5.07 2.61
CA ALA A 20 10.86 4.82 2.22
C ALA A 20 11.85 4.85 3.41
N PHE A 21 11.70 5.82 4.31
CA PHE A 21 12.57 5.97 5.49
C PHE A 21 12.49 4.79 6.48
N PRO A 22 11.30 4.39 6.99
CA PRO A 22 11.18 3.22 7.84
C PRO A 22 11.52 1.93 7.09
N GLY A 23 11.39 1.89 5.77
CA GLY A 23 11.80 0.74 4.95
C GLY A 23 13.31 0.53 5.00
N LEU A 24 14.09 1.58 4.74
CA LEU A 24 15.55 1.54 4.81
C LEU A 24 16.05 1.20 6.22
N VAL A 25 15.51 1.87 7.25
CA VAL A 25 15.89 1.62 8.64
C VAL A 25 15.45 0.23 9.10
N GLY A 26 14.28 -0.23 8.64
CA GLY A 26 13.72 -1.55 8.95
C GLY A 26 14.56 -2.69 8.41
N CYS A 27 15.00 -2.58 7.15
CA CYS A 27 15.91 -3.55 6.54
C CYS A 27 17.30 -3.51 7.20
N TRP A 28 17.88 -2.33 7.44
CA TRP A 28 19.21 -2.19 8.04
C TRP A 28 19.28 -2.74 9.47
N ARG A 29 18.35 -2.33 10.34
CA ARG A 29 18.33 -2.77 11.75
C ARG A 29 17.57 -4.09 11.96
N ARG A 30 17.11 -4.72 10.88
CA ARG A 30 16.25 -5.91 10.91
C ARG A 30 15.10 -5.75 11.91
N SER A 31 14.47 -4.57 11.92
CA SER A 31 13.44 -4.20 12.89
C SER A 31 12.06 -4.63 12.39
N HIS A 32 11.43 -5.56 13.11
CA HIS A 32 10.11 -6.09 12.75
C HIS A 32 9.04 -4.99 12.69
N SER A 33 9.05 -4.06 13.64
CA SER A 33 8.07 -2.97 13.71
C SER A 33 8.19 -2.02 12.51
N ASN A 34 9.42 -1.66 12.11
CA ASN A 34 9.64 -0.76 10.98
C ASN A 34 9.27 -1.41 9.63
N ILE A 35 9.50 -2.72 9.48
CA ILE A 35 9.12 -3.45 8.25
C ILE A 35 7.59 -3.53 8.14
N ILE A 36 6.87 -3.80 9.24
CA ILE A 36 5.40 -3.75 9.24
C ILE A 36 4.89 -2.35 8.90
N ALA A 37 5.45 -1.32 9.54
CA ALA A 37 5.05 0.07 9.29
C ALA A 37 5.23 0.44 7.81
N THR A 38 6.33 0.02 7.19
CA THR A 38 6.59 0.22 5.76
C THR A 38 5.55 -0.48 4.89
N GLY A 39 5.25 -1.75 5.17
CA GLY A 39 4.23 -2.51 4.44
C GLY A 39 2.85 -1.87 4.54
N LEU A 40 2.44 -1.43 5.73
CA LEU A 40 1.15 -0.76 5.95
C LEU A 40 1.06 0.60 5.25
N LEU A 41 2.12 1.42 5.32
CA LEU A 41 2.15 2.71 4.61
C LEU A 41 2.11 2.52 3.10
N GLN A 42 2.79 1.49 2.58
CA GLN A 42 2.77 1.16 1.15
C GLN A 42 1.41 0.62 0.71
N LEU A 43 0.72 -0.16 1.56
CA LEU A 43 -0.65 -0.60 1.33
C LEU A 43 -1.61 0.60 1.24
N LEU A 44 -1.52 1.53 2.20
CA LEU A 44 -2.31 2.75 2.20
C LEU A 44 -2.03 3.61 0.95
N ALA A 45 -0.76 3.78 0.58
CA ALA A 45 -0.38 4.49 -0.63
C ALA A 45 -1.02 3.86 -1.88
N GLY A 46 -0.94 2.53 -2.01
CA GLY A 46 -1.53 1.79 -3.13
C GLY A 46 -3.05 1.90 -3.20
N LEU A 47 -3.75 1.81 -2.05
CA LEU A 47 -5.20 1.99 -1.97
C LEU A 47 -5.62 3.42 -2.34
N VAL A 48 -4.85 4.43 -1.91
CA VAL A 48 -5.11 5.83 -2.26
C VAL A 48 -4.94 6.05 -3.77
N VAL A 49 -3.88 5.53 -4.40
CA VAL A 49 -3.75 5.62 -5.87
C VAL A 49 -4.89 4.89 -6.59
N ALA A 50 -5.22 3.67 -6.14
CA ALA A 50 -6.31 2.90 -6.72
C ALA A 50 -7.64 3.68 -6.64
N SER A 51 -7.90 4.36 -5.52
CA SER A 51 -9.07 5.23 -5.36
C SER A 51 -9.01 6.48 -6.25
N ALA A 52 -7.82 7.06 -6.47
CA ALA A 52 -7.64 8.19 -7.39
C ALA A 52 -7.99 7.81 -8.84
N ILE A 53 -7.51 6.65 -9.30
CA ILE A 53 -7.81 6.12 -10.63
C ILE A 53 -9.28 5.71 -10.73
N GLY A 54 -9.84 5.08 -9.69
CA GLY A 54 -11.26 4.75 -9.63
C GLY A 54 -12.15 5.99 -9.71
N LEU A 55 -11.79 7.06 -8.99
CA LEU A 55 -12.49 8.34 -9.03
C LEU A 55 -12.34 9.01 -10.41
N TRP A 56 -11.18 8.88 -11.06
CA TRP A 56 -10.99 9.34 -12.43
C TRP A 56 -11.99 8.66 -13.38
N HIS A 57 -12.09 7.33 -13.32
CA HIS A 57 -13.04 6.58 -14.15
C HIS A 57 -14.50 6.87 -13.81
N ALA A 58 -14.79 7.26 -12.57
CA ALA A 58 -16.13 7.66 -12.16
C ALA A 58 -16.58 9.00 -12.76
N ILE A 59 -15.66 9.87 -13.20
CA ILE A 59 -16.03 11.18 -13.76
C ILE A 59 -16.82 11.04 -15.08
N PRO A 60 -16.31 10.35 -16.12
CA PRO A 60 -17.09 10.14 -17.34
C PRO A 60 -18.44 9.48 -17.05
N HIS A 61 -18.44 8.44 -16.21
CA HIS A 61 -19.67 7.74 -15.86
C HIS A 61 -20.70 8.65 -15.17
N TYR A 62 -20.26 9.51 -14.25
CA TYR A 62 -21.12 10.48 -13.58
C TYR A 62 -21.62 11.57 -14.54
N GLU A 63 -20.79 11.98 -15.50
CA GLU A 63 -21.16 12.91 -16.57
C GLU A 63 -22.21 12.33 -17.51
N TYR A 64 -22.14 11.05 -17.85
CA TYR A 64 -23.11 10.39 -18.72
C TYR A 64 -24.44 10.07 -18.04
N GLU A 65 -24.44 9.62 -16.78
CA GLU A 65 -25.65 9.12 -16.11
C GLU A 65 -26.35 10.12 -15.21
N LYS A 66 -25.62 11.01 -14.53
CA LYS A 66 -26.19 11.88 -13.46
C LYS A 66 -26.30 13.34 -13.85
N LEU A 67 -25.35 13.86 -14.60
CA LEU A 67 -25.35 15.24 -15.04
C LEU A 67 -26.12 15.35 -16.35
N ASN A 68 -27.45 15.29 -16.27
CA ASN A 68 -28.39 15.61 -17.36
C ASN A 68 -28.36 17.12 -17.71
N PHE A 69 -27.18 17.75 -17.82
CA PHE A 69 -27.09 19.12 -18.33
C PHE A 69 -27.33 19.09 -19.84
N PRO A 70 -28.43 19.68 -20.33
CA PRO A 70 -28.91 19.48 -21.69
C PRO A 70 -27.98 20.06 -22.77
N GLU A 71 -27.06 20.96 -22.41
CA GLU A 71 -26.28 21.76 -23.36
C GLU A 71 -24.82 21.32 -23.53
N MET A 72 -24.30 20.44 -22.66
CA MET A 72 -22.84 20.17 -22.56
C MET A 72 -22.46 18.69 -22.62
N SER A 73 -23.42 17.76 -22.55
CA SER A 73 -23.13 16.32 -22.55
C SER A 73 -22.73 15.82 -23.95
N PHE A 74 -21.66 15.04 -24.02
CA PHE A 74 -21.15 14.42 -25.25
C PHE A 74 -22.24 13.62 -26.00
N SER A 75 -23.16 12.99 -25.26
CA SER A 75 -24.28 12.21 -25.84
C SER A 75 -25.29 13.04 -26.64
N ARG A 76 -25.33 14.37 -26.47
CA ARG A 76 -26.19 15.30 -27.23
C ARG A 76 -25.43 16.16 -28.23
N TRP A 77 -24.13 15.95 -28.42
CA TRP A 77 -23.38 16.65 -29.45
C TRP A 77 -23.91 16.31 -30.85
N PRO A 78 -23.74 17.19 -31.85
CA PRO A 78 -24.08 16.87 -33.23
C PRO A 78 -23.39 15.57 -33.66
N GLU A 79 -24.09 14.72 -34.43
CA GLU A 79 -23.61 13.39 -34.82
C GLU A 79 -22.21 13.44 -35.48
N VAL A 80 -21.96 14.48 -36.28
CA VAL A 80 -20.64 14.75 -36.88
C VAL A 80 -19.53 14.92 -35.82
N LEU A 81 -19.77 15.66 -34.73
CA LEU A 81 -18.78 15.81 -33.67
C LEU A 81 -18.55 14.51 -32.89
N GLN A 82 -19.60 13.71 -32.68
CA GLN A 82 -19.47 12.42 -31.98
C GLN A 82 -18.62 11.43 -32.79
N ILE A 83 -18.80 11.38 -34.12
CA ILE A 83 -18.06 10.47 -35.02
C ILE A 83 -16.57 10.85 -35.10
N TYR A 84 -16.24 12.14 -35.12
CA TYR A 84 -14.86 12.60 -35.27
C TYR A 84 -14.10 12.78 -33.94
N SER A 85 -14.79 12.80 -32.80
CA SER A 85 -14.16 12.91 -31.48
C SER A 85 -13.66 11.54 -31.01
N ARG A 86 -12.34 11.33 -31.01
CA ARG A 86 -11.70 10.14 -30.43
C ARG A 86 -10.90 10.50 -29.19
N SER A 87 -11.20 9.80 -28.10
CA SER A 87 -10.43 9.88 -26.85
C SER A 87 -9.48 8.69 -26.76
N TYR A 88 -8.19 8.97 -26.58
CA TYR A 88 -7.15 7.95 -26.41
C TYR A 88 -6.53 8.06 -25.02
N TYR A 89 -6.19 6.92 -24.43
CA TYR A 89 -5.40 6.89 -23.20
C TYR A 89 -3.91 7.06 -23.53
N GLY A 90 -3.26 8.00 -22.84
CA GLY A 90 -1.81 8.20 -22.97
C GLY A 90 -1.00 7.12 -22.23
N TRP A 91 0.30 7.05 -22.49
CA TRP A 91 1.23 6.14 -21.80
C TRP A 91 1.23 6.27 -20.28
N SER A 92 0.98 7.48 -19.76
CA SER A 92 0.86 7.75 -18.33
C SER A 92 -0.25 6.92 -17.66
N TYR A 93 -1.31 6.59 -18.37
CA TYR A 93 -2.38 5.72 -17.88
C TYR A 93 -1.88 4.29 -17.62
N VAL A 94 -1.12 3.74 -18.55
CA VAL A 94 -0.51 2.41 -18.42
C VAL A 94 0.49 2.40 -17.27
N LEU A 95 1.33 3.43 -17.17
CA LEU A 95 2.28 3.58 -16.07
C LEU A 95 1.60 3.71 -14.70
N ALA A 96 0.45 4.39 -14.62
CA ALA A 96 -0.30 4.52 -13.37
C ALA A 96 -0.78 3.15 -12.86
N TRP A 97 -1.34 2.32 -13.73
CA TRP A 97 -1.78 0.96 -13.37
C TRP A 97 -0.61 0.05 -12.99
N LEU A 98 0.51 0.12 -13.72
CA LEU A 98 1.73 -0.59 -13.36
C LEU A 98 2.25 -0.15 -11.99
N GLY A 99 2.21 1.15 -11.68
CA GLY A 99 2.56 1.69 -10.38
C GLY A 99 1.67 1.15 -9.25
N VAL A 100 0.35 1.05 -9.46
CA VAL A 100 -0.56 0.42 -8.50
C VAL A 100 -0.22 -1.05 -8.27
N ALA A 101 0.01 -1.81 -9.33
CA ALA A 101 0.36 -3.23 -9.21
C ALA A 101 1.69 -3.44 -8.44
N LEU A 102 2.70 -2.63 -8.74
CA LEU A 102 4.01 -2.70 -8.08
C LEU A 102 3.98 -2.26 -6.61
N THR A 103 3.18 -1.24 -6.28
CA THR A 103 3.04 -0.79 -4.89
C THR A 103 2.31 -1.81 -4.04
N LEU A 104 1.25 -2.43 -4.57
CA LEU A 104 0.52 -3.51 -3.88
C LEU A 104 1.37 -4.77 -3.71
N SER A 105 2.10 -5.17 -4.75
CA SER A 105 2.99 -6.34 -4.66
C SER A 105 4.12 -6.12 -3.67
N SER A 106 4.72 -4.92 -3.66
CA SER A 106 5.74 -4.53 -2.67
C SER A 106 5.20 -4.57 -1.25
N SER A 107 4.01 -4.01 -1.01
CA SER A 107 3.33 -4.08 0.29
C SER A 107 3.16 -5.52 0.76
N PHE A 108 2.65 -6.40 -0.12
CA PHE A 108 2.48 -7.82 0.20
C PHE A 108 3.81 -8.48 0.60
N MET A 109 4.87 -8.24 -0.17
CA MET A 109 6.20 -8.79 0.13
C MET A 109 6.75 -8.31 1.47
N PHE A 110 6.58 -7.03 1.82
CA PHE A 110 7.01 -6.50 3.13
C PHE A 110 6.25 -7.11 4.29
N LEU A 111 4.93 -7.29 4.16
CA LEU A 111 4.10 -7.91 5.19
C LEU A 111 4.45 -9.40 5.38
N CYS A 112 4.65 -10.14 4.29
CA CYS A 112 5.13 -11.53 4.34
C CYS A 112 6.53 -11.60 4.97
N GLY A 113 7.45 -10.73 4.54
CA GLY A 113 8.79 -10.63 5.11
C GLY A 113 8.79 -10.34 6.61
N ALA A 114 7.88 -9.47 7.07
CA ALA A 114 7.70 -9.19 8.49
C ALA A 114 7.26 -10.43 9.28
N GLN A 115 6.37 -11.26 8.74
CA GLN A 115 5.96 -12.51 9.38
C GLN A 115 7.11 -13.51 9.51
N CYS A 116 7.91 -13.67 8.44
CA CYS A 116 9.10 -14.51 8.45
C CYS A 116 10.10 -14.04 9.52
N LEU A 117 10.36 -12.73 9.56
CA LEU A 117 11.28 -12.15 10.52
C LEU A 117 10.80 -12.30 11.98
N ARG A 118 9.49 -12.22 12.21
CA ARG A 118 8.91 -12.45 13.54
C ARG A 118 9.15 -13.88 14.01
N LYS A 119 8.91 -14.85 13.14
CA LYS A 119 9.13 -16.28 13.43
C LYS A 119 10.60 -16.55 13.75
N GLU A 120 11.51 -15.95 12.99
CA GLU A 120 12.95 -16.07 13.22
C GLU A 120 13.38 -15.44 14.55
N LYS A 121 12.98 -14.20 14.84
CA LYS A 121 13.28 -13.55 16.14
C LYS A 121 12.69 -14.32 17.32
N GLN A 122 11.54 -14.96 17.14
CA GLN A 122 10.96 -15.81 18.18
C GLN A 122 11.80 -17.07 18.41
N LYS A 123 12.30 -17.71 17.34
CA LYS A 123 13.24 -18.84 17.44
C LYS A 123 14.55 -18.45 18.12
N GLU A 124 15.13 -17.30 17.76
CA GLU A 124 16.35 -16.76 18.39
C GLU A 124 16.15 -16.52 19.88
N LYS A 125 15.00 -15.95 20.28
CA LYS A 125 14.66 -15.76 21.69
C LYS A 125 14.57 -17.10 22.43
N THR A 126 13.84 -18.09 21.88
CA THR A 126 13.69 -19.40 22.52
C THR A 126 15.04 -20.12 22.64
N GLN A 127 15.87 -20.11 21.60
CA GLN A 127 17.21 -20.70 21.64
C GLN A 127 18.13 -19.95 22.62
N GLY A 128 18.18 -18.63 22.57
CA GLY A 128 18.97 -17.81 23.49
C GLY A 128 18.56 -18.02 24.95
N THR A 129 17.25 -18.14 25.24
CA THR A 129 16.79 -18.51 26.58
C THR A 129 17.21 -19.92 26.97
N ALA A 130 17.18 -20.90 26.06
CA ALA A 130 17.57 -22.28 26.35
C ALA A 130 19.04 -22.41 26.82
N TYR A 131 19.94 -21.56 26.32
CA TYR A 131 21.34 -21.51 26.78
C TYR A 131 21.52 -20.82 28.15
N LEU A 132 20.58 -19.97 28.57
CA LEU A 132 20.61 -19.31 29.88
C LEU A 132 19.99 -20.18 30.99
N VAL A 133 19.12 -21.13 30.66
CA VAL A 133 18.37 -21.92 31.67
C VAL A 133 19.24 -22.83 32.55
N PRO A 134 20.30 -23.52 32.06
CA PRO A 134 21.06 -24.42 32.95
C PRO A 134 22.21 -23.74 33.70
N ILE A 135 22.61 -22.51 33.36
CA ILE A 135 23.81 -21.87 33.95
C ILE A 135 23.45 -20.97 35.16
N TYR A 136 22.27 -20.35 35.16
CA TYR A 136 21.76 -19.59 36.31
C TYR A 136 20.82 -20.38 37.24
N ALA A 137 20.49 -21.61 36.86
CA ALA A 137 19.93 -22.60 37.79
C ALA A 137 21.04 -23.11 38.73
N GLY A 138 21.60 -22.20 39.52
CA GLY A 138 22.37 -22.58 40.70
C GLY A 138 21.49 -23.37 41.69
N PRO A 139 22.09 -24.11 42.63
CA PRO A 139 21.43 -25.13 43.47
C PRO A 139 20.32 -24.65 44.44
N TYR A 140 19.68 -23.50 44.22
CA TYR A 140 18.73 -22.88 45.16
C TYR A 140 17.27 -22.80 44.68
N HIS A 141 16.89 -23.43 43.57
CA HIS A 141 15.49 -23.51 43.15
C HIS A 141 14.98 -24.95 42.99
N CYS A 142 15.04 -25.69 44.10
CA CYS A 142 14.02 -26.68 44.43
C CYS A 142 13.50 -26.37 45.83
N PRO A 143 12.25 -25.91 45.97
CA PRO A 143 11.50 -26.17 47.18
C PRO A 143 10.21 -26.93 46.85
N TYR A 144 10.22 -28.19 47.31
CA TYR A 144 9.09 -29.06 47.61
C TYR A 144 8.56 -30.00 46.51
N SER A 145 9.10 -31.21 46.57
CA SER A 145 8.34 -32.47 46.68
C SER A 145 7.16 -32.32 47.64
N TYR A 146 5.93 -32.53 47.14
CA TYR A 146 4.89 -33.43 47.66
C TYR A 146 3.85 -33.64 46.56
#